data_AF-A0A9J6F818-F1
#
_entry.id   AF-A0A9J6F818-F1
#
_cell.length_a   1.000
_cell.length_b   1.000
_cell.length_c   1.000
_cell.angle_alpha   90.00
_cell.angle_beta   90.00
_cell.angle_gamma   90.00
#
_symmetry.space_group_name_H-M   'P 1'
#
loop_
_entity.id
_entity.type
_entity.pdbx_description
1 polymer ?
#
loop_
_entity_poly.entity_id
_entity_poly.type
_entity_poly.pdbx_seq_one_letter_code
_entity_poly.pdbx_strand_id
1 'polypeptide(L)'
;MEAVEDVLSDAFPDIDEDLFDYLEGVLDGGKEDFSTCEEVYDAVGEMLLQIAGDTKDEDEIREICARLLHVMKGESDIQNGDSHSAPAKVLNAPVQLKALAAEFENTTDEVQSIWMKQRDSALQVDQKKLEKAEAKLKQKQEKREVSGEKVTPVQPVLKAATASQAVSKREARMESKGSNRTQDIRVENFDIAFGDKTLLQGANLTLACGRRYGLVGRNGIGKTTLLRMLSSGQLRIPSHISVLHVEQEVVGDDTTALDSVLSCDERRQRLLNEEKELTAKVAEKDDPALNERLSQVYAELQHIDADKAPARASVILAGLGFSPAMQQKKTRPDLLLLDGKLPQML
;
A
#
# COMPACT_ATOMS: atom_id res chain seq x y z
N MET A 1 -5.05 29.68 -25.80
CA MET A 1 -3.82 28.98 -26.20
C MET A 1 -2.69 29.99 -26.09
N GLU A 2 -2.62 31.00 -26.97
CA GLU A 2 -1.59 32.08 -26.91
C GLU A 2 -1.42 32.74 -25.53
N ALA A 3 -2.50 33.01 -24.79
CA ALA A 3 -2.39 33.73 -23.53
C ALA A 3 -1.67 32.96 -22.38
N VAL A 4 -1.63 31.63 -22.40
CA VAL A 4 -0.91 30.82 -21.38
C VAL A 4 0.57 30.75 -21.72
N GLU A 5 0.86 30.61 -23.01
CA GLU A 5 2.21 30.64 -23.59
C GLU A 5 2.88 31.99 -23.30
N ASP A 6 2.18 33.10 -23.50
CA ASP A 6 2.68 34.45 -23.19
C ASP A 6 3.09 34.61 -21.72
N VAL A 7 2.31 34.05 -20.78
CA VAL A 7 2.61 34.14 -19.34
C VAL A 7 3.82 33.31 -18.96
N LEU A 8 3.98 32.11 -19.56
CA LEU A 8 5.13 31.25 -19.31
C LEU A 8 6.41 31.81 -19.93
N SER A 9 6.33 32.36 -21.15
CA SER A 9 7.47 32.99 -21.83
C SER A 9 7.91 34.29 -21.15
N ASP A 10 6.97 35.10 -20.65
CA ASP A 10 7.28 36.32 -19.90
C ASP A 10 7.87 36.01 -18.53
N ALA A 11 7.35 34.98 -17.86
CA ALA A 11 7.81 34.62 -16.52
C ALA A 11 9.15 33.88 -16.56
N PHE A 12 9.44 33.10 -17.59
CA PHE A 12 10.64 32.26 -17.61
C PHE A 12 11.25 32.22 -19.02
N PRO A 13 12.11 33.19 -19.35
CA PRO A 13 12.72 33.31 -20.67
C PRO A 13 13.75 32.20 -20.99
N ASP A 14 14.23 31.48 -19.98
CA ASP A 14 15.25 30.43 -20.11
C ASP A 14 14.67 28.99 -20.03
N ILE A 15 13.36 28.80 -20.25
CA ILE A 15 12.75 27.46 -20.26
C ILE A 15 13.19 26.67 -21.51
N ASP A 16 13.54 25.41 -21.30
CA ASP A 16 13.81 24.44 -22.37
C ASP A 16 12.53 24.07 -23.13
N GLU A 17 12.59 23.94 -24.45
CA GLU A 17 11.44 23.68 -25.34
C GLU A 17 10.68 22.40 -24.92
N ASP A 18 11.41 21.35 -24.54
CA ASP A 18 10.82 20.10 -24.04
C ASP A 18 10.05 20.28 -22.71
N LEU A 19 10.53 21.16 -21.83
CA LEU A 19 9.87 21.44 -20.55
C LEU A 19 8.64 22.34 -20.77
N PHE A 20 8.72 23.26 -21.72
CA PHE A 20 7.62 24.11 -22.11
C PHE A 20 6.44 23.30 -22.65
N ASP A 21 6.68 22.39 -23.59
CA ASP A 21 5.66 21.50 -24.17
C ASP A 21 5.00 20.62 -23.10
N TYR A 22 5.79 20.15 -22.13
CA TYR A 22 5.27 19.38 -21.00
C TYR A 22 4.35 20.22 -20.09
N LEU A 23 4.77 21.44 -19.75
CA LEU A 23 3.98 22.35 -18.92
C LEU A 23 2.67 22.75 -19.61
N GLU A 24 2.73 23.06 -20.91
CA GLU A 24 1.54 23.34 -21.70
C GLU A 24 0.60 22.13 -21.74
N GLY A 25 1.12 20.93 -21.97
CA GLY A 25 0.31 19.71 -21.99
C GLY A 25 -0.38 19.41 -20.65
N VAL A 26 0.30 19.68 -19.53
CA VAL A 26 -0.28 19.53 -18.17
C VAL A 26 -1.37 20.58 -17.91
N LEU A 27 -1.13 21.83 -18.31
CA LEU A 27 -2.08 22.92 -18.09
C LEU A 27 -3.31 22.80 -18.99
N ASP A 28 -3.15 22.43 -20.26
CA ASP A 28 -4.27 22.23 -21.19
C ASP A 28 -5.08 20.99 -20.83
N GLY A 29 -4.40 19.88 -20.49
CA GLY A 29 -5.05 18.63 -20.06
C GLY A 29 -5.82 18.74 -18.74
N GLY A 30 -5.43 19.64 -17.85
CA GLY A 30 -6.06 19.85 -16.53
C GLY A 30 -7.01 21.05 -16.45
N LYS A 31 -7.30 21.73 -17.56
CA LYS A 31 -8.02 23.02 -17.57
C LYS A 31 -9.38 23.01 -16.87
N GLU A 32 -10.11 21.89 -16.92
CA GLU A 32 -11.41 21.73 -16.27
C GLU A 32 -11.29 21.27 -14.80
N ASP A 33 -10.16 20.69 -14.42
CA ASP A 33 -9.92 20.11 -13.10
C ASP A 33 -9.34 21.12 -12.09
N PHE A 34 -8.70 22.20 -12.58
CA PHE A 34 -8.13 23.24 -11.71
C PHE A 34 -9.20 24.21 -11.20
N SER A 35 -9.59 24.04 -9.95
CA SER A 35 -10.54 24.91 -9.24
C SER A 35 -9.84 26.04 -8.49
N THR A 36 -8.66 25.79 -7.92
CA THR A 36 -7.91 26.72 -7.07
C THR A 36 -6.45 26.91 -7.49
N CYS A 37 -5.83 28.02 -7.06
CA CYS A 37 -4.42 28.31 -7.35
C CYS A 37 -3.47 27.27 -6.72
N GLU A 38 -3.85 26.67 -5.59
CA GLU A 38 -3.08 25.61 -4.93
C GLU A 38 -3.01 24.35 -5.80
N GLU A 39 -4.08 23.98 -6.51
CA GLU A 39 -4.08 22.80 -7.39
C GLU A 39 -3.17 22.99 -8.61
N VAL A 40 -3.07 24.22 -9.13
CA VAL A 40 -2.15 24.57 -10.22
C VAL A 40 -0.70 24.53 -9.73
N TYR A 41 -0.45 25.09 -8.54
CA TYR A 41 0.86 25.03 -7.90
C TYR A 41 1.28 23.59 -7.58
N ASP A 42 0.37 22.74 -7.12
CA ASP A 42 0.64 21.32 -6.88
C ASP A 42 0.94 20.53 -8.16
N ALA A 43 0.44 20.99 -9.32
CA ALA A 43 0.68 20.34 -10.60
C ALA A 43 2.01 20.77 -11.23
N VAL A 44 2.33 22.06 -11.17
CA VAL A 44 3.38 22.69 -11.97
C VAL A 44 4.40 23.48 -11.13
N GLY A 45 4.05 23.87 -9.90
CA GLY A 45 4.84 24.76 -9.05
C GLY A 45 6.22 24.25 -8.66
N GLU A 46 6.38 22.97 -8.30
CA GLU A 46 7.70 22.39 -8.00
C GLU A 46 8.64 22.45 -9.20
N MET A 47 8.11 22.26 -10.41
CA MET A 47 8.88 22.32 -11.65
C MET A 47 9.26 23.76 -11.99
N LEU A 48 8.33 24.71 -11.81
CA LEU A 48 8.61 26.13 -11.97
C LEU A 48 9.65 26.64 -10.96
N LEU A 49 9.63 26.16 -9.71
CA LEU A 49 10.64 26.44 -8.70
C LEU A 49 12.03 25.95 -9.14
N GLN A 50 12.09 24.74 -9.69
CA GLN A 50 13.34 24.17 -10.16
C GLN A 50 13.92 24.93 -11.36
N ILE A 51 13.05 25.46 -12.24
CA ILE A 51 13.42 26.30 -13.38
C ILE A 51 13.86 27.70 -12.92
N ALA A 52 13.16 28.31 -11.96
CA ALA A 52 13.50 29.62 -11.41
C ALA A 52 14.83 29.62 -10.65
N GLY A 53 15.23 28.50 -10.04
CA GLY A 53 16.43 28.43 -9.21
C GLY A 53 16.37 29.46 -8.07
N ASP A 54 17.37 30.34 -7.99
CA ASP A 54 17.45 31.40 -6.97
C ASP A 54 16.80 32.73 -7.42
N THR A 55 16.18 32.78 -8.60
CA THR A 55 15.67 34.04 -9.18
C THR A 55 14.29 34.44 -8.69
N LYS A 56 13.48 33.47 -8.22
CA LYS A 56 12.11 33.70 -7.77
C LYS A 56 11.80 32.87 -6.54
N ASP A 57 11.15 33.51 -5.58
CA ASP A 57 10.71 32.86 -4.35
C ASP A 57 9.40 32.08 -4.54
N GLU A 58 9.10 31.20 -3.59
CA GLU A 58 7.91 30.35 -3.60
C GLU A 58 6.60 31.15 -3.76
N ASP A 59 6.53 32.33 -3.13
CA ASP A 59 5.38 33.21 -3.18
C ASP A 59 5.18 33.84 -4.58
N GLU A 60 6.27 34.16 -5.29
CA GLU A 60 6.21 34.70 -6.65
C GLU A 60 5.72 33.64 -7.64
N ILE A 61 6.08 32.38 -7.43
CA ILE A 61 5.63 31.26 -8.27
C ILE A 61 4.16 30.96 -8.03
N ARG A 62 3.67 31.10 -6.79
CA ARG A 62 2.24 31.02 -6.50
C ARG A 62 1.45 32.15 -7.18
N GLU A 63 2.01 33.36 -7.25
CA GLU A 63 1.41 34.47 -7.99
C GLU A 63 1.35 34.19 -9.50
N ILE A 64 2.40 33.61 -10.08
CA ILE A 64 2.42 33.16 -11.48
C ILE A 64 1.36 32.07 -11.71
N CYS A 65 1.23 31.09 -10.80
CA CYS A 65 0.20 30.05 -10.87
C CYS A 65 -1.21 30.63 -10.79
N ALA A 66 -1.43 31.66 -9.97
CA ALA A 66 -2.71 32.37 -9.90
C ALA A 66 -3.03 33.12 -11.21
N ARG A 67 -2.02 33.75 -11.84
CA ARG A 67 -2.16 34.38 -13.16
C ARG A 67 -2.49 33.36 -14.25
N LEU A 68 -1.83 32.19 -14.24
CA LEU A 68 -2.12 31.09 -15.15
C LEU A 68 -3.57 30.61 -15.01
N LEU A 69 -4.06 30.40 -13.78
CA LEU A 69 -5.44 30.02 -13.52
C LEU A 69 -6.44 31.06 -14.03
N HIS A 70 -6.15 32.35 -13.83
CA HIS A 70 -7.00 33.45 -14.31
C HIS A 70 -7.08 33.46 -15.84
N VAL A 71 -5.95 33.25 -16.53
CA VAL A 71 -5.91 33.18 -17.99
C VAL A 71 -6.64 31.93 -18.51
N MET A 72 -6.53 30.81 -17.81
CA MET A 72 -7.19 29.56 -18.18
C MET A 72 -8.72 29.63 -18.05
N LYS A 73 -9.24 30.28 -17.00
CA LYS A 73 -10.69 30.43 -16.77
C LYS A 73 -11.33 31.59 -17.54
N GLY A 74 -10.53 32.48 -18.13
CA GLY A 74 -11.00 33.67 -18.84
C GLY A 74 -11.51 34.74 -17.88
N GLU A 75 -11.70 35.97 -18.39
CA GLU A 75 -12.25 37.15 -17.68
C GLU A 75 -13.73 36.98 -17.26
N SER A 76 -14.06 35.88 -16.58
CA SER A 76 -15.32 35.68 -15.88
C SER A 76 -15.00 35.24 -14.47
N ASP A 77 -14.53 36.18 -13.66
CA ASP A 77 -14.97 36.40 -12.27
C ASP A 77 -14.05 37.42 -11.59
N ILE A 78 -14.27 38.71 -11.91
CA ILE A 78 -13.82 39.79 -11.02
C ILE A 78 -14.80 39.83 -9.85
N GLN A 79 -14.52 39.08 -8.79
CA GLN A 79 -14.86 39.49 -7.42
C GLN A 79 -13.70 39.19 -6.47
N ASN A 80 -13.04 40.28 -6.09
CA ASN A 80 -12.10 40.36 -4.98
C ASN A 80 -12.74 39.86 -3.67
N GLY A 81 -11.95 39.14 -2.89
CA GLY A 81 -11.91 39.33 -1.44
C GLY A 81 -12.56 38.24 -0.58
N ASP A 82 -11.67 37.41 -0.03
CA ASP A 82 -11.68 36.88 1.33
C ASP A 82 -12.74 35.87 1.80
N SER A 83 -12.19 34.80 2.40
CA SER A 83 -12.78 33.91 3.41
C SER A 83 -13.83 32.87 2.99
N HIS A 84 -13.48 31.61 3.28
CA HIS A 84 -14.31 30.43 3.50
C HIS A 84 -15.79 30.49 3.06
N SER A 85 -16.14 29.77 2.00
CA SER A 85 -17.30 28.85 1.96
C SER A 85 -17.46 28.28 0.55
N ALA A 86 -17.70 26.96 0.48
CA ALA A 86 -18.31 26.33 -0.70
C ALA A 86 -19.58 27.08 -1.15
N PRO A 87 -19.99 27.02 -2.43
CA PRO A 87 -21.09 27.84 -2.92
C PRO A 87 -22.42 27.43 -2.26
N ALA A 88 -22.89 28.27 -1.33
CA ALA A 88 -24.20 28.12 -0.71
C ALA A 88 -25.28 28.51 -1.72
N LYS A 89 -26.12 27.54 -2.08
CA LYS A 89 -27.29 27.74 -2.94
C LYS A 89 -28.36 28.53 -2.18
N VAL A 90 -28.62 29.75 -2.61
CA VAL A 90 -29.63 30.65 -2.04
C VAL A 90 -31.04 30.08 -2.31
N LEU A 91 -31.83 29.87 -1.25
CA LEU A 91 -33.22 29.42 -1.33
C LEU A 91 -34.17 30.62 -1.17
N ASN A 92 -34.96 30.90 -2.20
CA ASN A 92 -35.83 32.09 -2.30
C ASN A 92 -37.20 31.97 -1.60
N ALA A 93 -37.31 31.27 -0.47
CA ALA A 93 -38.52 31.31 0.36
C ALA A 93 -38.27 30.78 1.79
N PRO A 94 -38.93 31.34 2.83
CA PRO A 94 -38.78 30.86 4.19
C PRO A 94 -39.51 29.52 4.38
N VAL A 95 -38.77 28.47 4.75
CA VAL A 95 -39.33 27.13 5.03
C VAL A 95 -39.93 27.11 6.43
N GLN A 96 -41.26 26.98 6.53
CA GLN A 96 -41.97 26.75 7.79
C GLN A 96 -42.02 25.25 8.09
N LEU A 97 -41.23 24.82 9.09
CA LEU A 97 -41.10 23.43 9.60
C LEU A 97 -42.39 22.79 10.15
N LYS A 98 -43.54 23.46 10.03
CA LYS A 98 -44.86 22.95 10.45
C LYS A 98 -45.59 22.18 9.35
N ALA A 99 -45.23 22.36 8.08
CA ALA A 99 -45.93 21.74 6.94
C ALA A 99 -45.40 20.36 6.53
N LEU A 100 -44.15 20.02 6.88
CA LEU A 100 -43.54 18.70 6.58
C LEU A 100 -43.92 17.60 7.59
N ALA A 101 -44.49 17.96 8.73
CA ALA A 101 -44.96 17.00 9.73
C ALA A 101 -46.43 16.56 9.51
N ALA A 102 -47.18 17.25 8.64
CA ALA A 102 -48.61 16.99 8.43
C ALA A 102 -48.92 16.06 7.23
N GLU A 103 -47.94 15.78 6.37
CA GLU A 103 -48.12 14.92 5.18
C GLU A 103 -47.67 13.46 5.39
N PHE A 104 -47.14 13.10 6.57
CA PHE A 104 -46.74 11.71 6.87
C PHE A 104 -47.78 10.91 7.67
N GLU A 105 -48.89 11.51 8.09
CA GLU A 105 -49.90 10.85 8.94
C GLU A 105 -51.14 10.31 8.19
N ASN A 106 -51.29 10.55 6.88
CA ASN A 106 -52.55 10.24 6.16
C ASN A 106 -52.43 9.26 4.99
N THR A 107 -51.40 8.41 4.92
CA THR A 107 -51.34 7.37 3.86
C THR A 107 -50.77 6.04 4.35
N THR A 108 -51.29 5.52 5.46
CA THR A 108 -51.21 4.07 5.75
C THR A 108 -52.46 3.60 6.48
N ASP A 109 -53.61 3.73 5.85
CA ASP A 109 -54.75 2.88 6.12
C ASP A 109 -55.18 2.27 4.79
N GLU A 110 -55.45 0.96 4.81
CA GLU A 110 -55.79 0.08 3.68
C GLU A 110 -54.62 -0.41 2.81
N VAL A 111 -53.95 -1.49 3.25
CA VAL A 111 -54.14 -2.82 2.65
C VAL A 111 -53.88 -3.89 3.72
N GLN A 112 -54.90 -4.72 3.89
CA GLN A 112 -54.99 -5.81 4.84
C GLN A 112 -53.97 -6.93 4.56
N SER A 113 -53.55 -7.57 5.65
CA SER A 113 -53.40 -9.02 5.85
C SER A 113 -52.71 -9.85 4.76
N ILE A 114 -51.66 -10.57 5.15
CA ILE A 114 -51.52 -12.03 5.00
C ILE A 114 -50.16 -12.44 5.61
N TRP A 115 -50.22 -13.29 6.65
CA TRP A 115 -49.13 -13.85 7.50
C TRP A 115 -48.72 -13.09 8.78
N MET A 116 -49.66 -12.99 9.72
CA MET A 116 -49.32 -13.20 11.14
C MET A 116 -48.94 -14.68 11.34
N LYS A 117 -47.71 -14.94 11.81
CA LYS A 117 -47.45 -16.05 12.72
C LYS A 117 -47.17 -15.45 14.09
N GLN A 118 -48.06 -15.74 15.02
CA GLN A 118 -47.98 -15.39 16.43
C GLN A 118 -46.59 -15.70 17.01
N ARG A 119 -46.04 -14.76 17.77
CA ARG A 119 -45.34 -15.11 19.00
C ARG A 119 -45.73 -14.14 20.10
N ASP A 120 -46.29 -14.74 21.13
CA ASP A 120 -46.72 -14.13 22.37
C ASP A 120 -45.58 -13.42 23.10
N SER A 121 -46.02 -12.44 23.90
CA SER A 121 -45.23 -11.70 24.87
C SER A 121 -44.51 -12.64 25.86
N ALA A 122 -43.20 -12.50 25.96
CA ALA A 122 -42.43 -12.98 27.11
C ALA A 122 -41.28 -12.00 27.38
N LEU A 123 -41.64 -10.80 27.84
CA LEU A 123 -40.70 -9.82 28.38
C LEU A 123 -40.54 -10.08 29.88
N GLN A 124 -39.89 -11.20 30.23
CA GLN A 124 -39.37 -11.43 31.57
C GLN A 124 -37.93 -11.95 31.45
N VAL A 125 -37.00 -11.18 32.00
CA VAL A 125 -35.58 -11.53 32.05
C VAL A 125 -35.39 -12.56 33.17
N ASP A 126 -35.11 -13.81 32.81
CA ASP A 126 -34.75 -14.87 33.77
C ASP A 126 -33.48 -14.46 34.55
N GLN A 127 -33.62 -14.06 35.81
CA GLN A 127 -32.51 -13.64 36.69
C GLN A 127 -31.36 -14.64 36.73
N LYS A 128 -31.65 -15.96 36.71
CA LYS A 128 -30.63 -17.02 36.70
C LYS A 128 -29.76 -17.04 35.44
N LYS A 129 -30.27 -16.58 34.29
CA LYS A 129 -29.48 -16.51 33.04
C LYS A 129 -28.59 -15.26 33.02
N LEU A 130 -29.04 -14.18 33.65
CA LEU A 130 -28.28 -12.96 33.81
C LEU A 130 -27.08 -13.18 34.76
N GLU A 131 -27.31 -13.78 35.92
CA GLU A 131 -26.25 -14.11 36.88
C GLU A 131 -25.18 -15.04 36.27
N LYS A 132 -25.61 -16.00 35.44
CA LYS A 132 -24.67 -16.90 34.74
C LYS A 132 -23.86 -16.19 33.66
N ALA A 133 -24.40 -15.11 33.07
CA ALA A 133 -23.67 -14.27 32.13
C ALA A 133 -22.67 -13.34 32.85
N GLU A 134 -23.07 -12.77 33.99
CA GLU A 134 -22.22 -11.94 34.85
C GLU A 134 -21.08 -12.74 35.49
N ALA A 135 -21.33 -13.98 35.92
CA ALA A 135 -20.30 -14.88 36.43
C ALA A 135 -19.25 -15.24 35.36
N LYS A 136 -19.66 -15.38 34.10
CA LYS A 136 -18.74 -15.60 32.98
C LYS A 136 -17.92 -14.35 32.64
N LEU A 137 -18.51 -13.16 32.79
CA LEU A 137 -17.79 -11.90 32.63
C LEU A 137 -16.73 -11.72 33.73
N LYS A 138 -17.07 -12.02 34.99
CA LYS A 138 -16.12 -12.00 36.12
C LYS A 138 -14.98 -13.00 35.94
N GLN A 139 -15.26 -14.25 35.55
CA GLN A 139 -14.19 -15.23 35.26
C GLN A 139 -13.27 -14.79 34.12
N LYS A 140 -13.76 -14.02 33.14
CA LYS A 140 -12.95 -13.49 32.04
C LYS A 140 -12.13 -12.27 32.47
N GLN A 141 -12.64 -11.48 33.43
CA GLN A 141 -11.93 -10.35 34.04
C GLN A 141 -10.84 -10.84 34.99
N GLU A 142 -11.13 -11.79 35.87
CA GLU A 142 -10.13 -12.40 36.76
C GLU A 142 -9.03 -13.11 35.98
N LYS A 143 -9.35 -13.78 34.86
CA LYS A 143 -8.31 -14.33 33.96
C LYS A 143 -7.44 -13.29 33.27
N ARG A 144 -7.95 -12.06 33.07
CA ARG A 144 -7.17 -10.93 32.54
C ARG A 144 -6.32 -10.25 33.63
N GLU A 145 -6.77 -10.29 34.88
CA GLU A 145 -6.02 -9.73 36.02
C GLU A 145 -4.91 -10.68 36.53
N VAL A 146 -5.09 -12.00 36.41
CA VAL A 146 -4.07 -13.00 36.79
C VAL A 146 -2.94 -13.09 35.75
N SER A 147 -3.19 -12.77 34.48
CA SER A 147 -2.15 -12.61 33.46
C SER A 147 -1.56 -11.20 33.50
N GLY A 148 -1.06 -10.80 34.67
CA GLY A 148 -0.38 -9.54 34.92
C GLY A 148 0.97 -9.44 34.22
N GLU A 149 0.99 -9.48 32.89
CA GLU A 149 2.05 -8.85 32.11
C GLU A 149 1.61 -7.42 31.83
N LYS A 150 2.25 -6.49 32.55
CA LYS A 150 2.20 -5.07 32.24
C LYS A 150 2.74 -4.87 30.82
N VAL A 151 1.84 -4.77 29.85
CA VAL A 151 2.17 -4.18 28.56
C VAL A 151 2.40 -2.69 28.83
N THR A 152 3.67 -2.35 29.10
CA THR A 152 4.16 -0.99 28.91
C THR A 152 3.79 -0.59 27.48
N PRO A 153 3.21 0.60 27.26
CA PRO A 153 3.07 1.10 25.91
C PRO A 153 4.49 1.45 25.44
N VAL A 154 5.19 0.46 24.90
CA VAL A 154 6.34 0.71 24.05
C VAL A 154 5.75 1.41 22.84
N GLN A 155 5.80 2.74 22.82
CA GLN A 155 5.74 3.45 21.57
C GLN A 155 6.94 2.98 20.75
N PRO A 156 6.76 2.27 19.62
CA PRO A 156 7.84 2.18 18.67
C PRO A 156 7.79 3.45 17.84
N VAL A 157 8.88 4.20 17.90
CA VAL A 157 9.26 5.29 17.01
C VAL A 157 8.60 5.14 15.63
N LEU A 158 7.69 6.05 15.29
CA LEU A 158 6.96 6.11 14.02
C LEU A 158 7.94 6.28 12.86
N LYS A 159 8.36 5.17 12.26
CA LYS A 159 9.02 5.11 10.94
C LYS A 159 8.51 3.96 10.06
N ALA A 160 7.41 3.32 10.46
CA ALA A 160 6.75 2.30 9.66
C ALA A 160 5.39 2.85 9.24
N ALA A 161 5.07 2.80 7.94
CA ALA A 161 3.68 3.03 7.52
C ALA A 161 2.77 1.98 8.17
N THR A 162 1.51 2.36 8.34
CA THR A 162 0.47 1.51 8.92
C THR A 162 -0.60 1.30 7.87
N ALA A 163 -1.07 0.06 7.74
CA ALA A 163 -2.21 -0.30 6.92
C ALA A 163 -3.41 -0.67 7.81
N SER A 164 -4.59 -0.11 7.52
CA SER A 164 -5.86 -0.56 8.08
C SER A 164 -6.68 -1.24 6.99
N GLN A 165 -7.20 -2.44 7.29
CA GLN A 165 -8.06 -3.20 6.38
C GLN A 165 -9.29 -3.71 7.13
N ALA A 166 -10.47 -3.38 6.61
CA ALA A 166 -11.73 -3.92 7.14
C ALA A 166 -11.95 -5.34 6.61
N VAL A 167 -11.49 -6.36 7.34
CA VAL A 167 -11.71 -7.76 6.92
C VAL A 167 -13.15 -8.15 7.17
N SER A 168 -13.87 -8.56 6.13
CA SER A 168 -15.23 -9.04 6.30
C SER A 168 -15.22 -10.37 7.09
N LYS A 169 -16.07 -10.46 8.13
CA LYS A 169 -16.19 -11.66 9.00
C LYS A 169 -16.57 -12.92 8.21
N ARG A 170 -17.07 -12.74 6.99
CA ARG A 170 -17.46 -13.81 6.05
C ARG A 170 -16.24 -14.38 5.32
N GLU A 171 -15.30 -13.55 4.89
CA GLU A 171 -14.08 -13.99 4.18
C GLU A 171 -13.13 -14.76 5.09
N ALA A 172 -12.87 -14.24 6.30
CA ALA A 172 -12.04 -14.95 7.28
C ALA A 172 -12.58 -16.36 7.64
N ARG A 173 -13.92 -16.52 7.65
CA ARG A 173 -14.58 -17.82 7.87
C ARG A 173 -14.52 -18.74 6.65
N MET A 174 -14.45 -18.19 5.43
CA MET A 174 -14.32 -18.97 4.19
C MET A 174 -12.89 -19.45 3.96
N GLU A 175 -11.88 -18.64 4.28
CA GLU A 175 -10.47 -19.06 4.27
C GLU A 175 -10.22 -20.23 5.23
N SER A 176 -10.78 -20.15 6.45
CA SER A 176 -10.68 -21.22 7.45
C SER A 176 -11.27 -22.56 6.99
N LYS A 177 -12.16 -22.54 5.99
CA LYS A 177 -12.81 -23.74 5.43
C LYS A 177 -12.12 -24.28 4.17
N GLY A 178 -11.02 -23.67 3.72
CA GLY A 178 -10.27 -24.09 2.53
C GLY A 178 -11.07 -24.07 1.22
N SER A 179 -12.26 -23.46 1.23
CA SER A 179 -13.20 -23.51 0.10
C SER A 179 -12.91 -22.43 -0.95
N ASN A 180 -12.04 -21.47 -0.65
CA ASN A 180 -11.70 -20.38 -1.56
C ASN A 180 -10.37 -20.68 -2.25
N ARG A 181 -10.43 -21.41 -3.36
CA ARG A 181 -9.28 -21.74 -4.23
C ARG A 181 -9.01 -20.67 -5.30
N THR A 182 -9.64 -19.51 -5.22
CA THR A 182 -9.31 -18.40 -6.11
C THR A 182 -7.85 -18.02 -5.92
N GLN A 183 -7.11 -18.02 -7.02
CA GLN A 183 -5.71 -17.57 -7.07
C GLN A 183 -5.62 -16.03 -7.18
N ASP A 184 -6.76 -15.35 -7.20
CA ASP A 184 -6.86 -13.90 -7.25
C ASP A 184 -6.64 -13.29 -5.88
N ILE A 185 -5.90 -12.19 -5.82
CA ILE A 185 -5.73 -11.36 -4.64
C ILE A 185 -6.80 -10.27 -4.67
N ARG A 186 -7.60 -10.17 -3.60
CA ARG A 186 -8.58 -9.10 -3.42
C ARG A 186 -8.41 -8.48 -2.05
N VAL A 187 -8.16 -7.19 -2.03
CA VAL A 187 -8.01 -6.38 -0.82
C VAL A 187 -8.98 -5.21 -0.99
N GLU A 188 -10.08 -5.23 -0.23
CA GLU A 188 -11.12 -4.20 -0.30
C GLU A 188 -11.01 -3.23 0.88
N ASN A 189 -11.38 -1.98 0.65
CA ASN A 189 -11.48 -0.90 1.62
C ASN A 189 -10.29 -0.85 2.59
N PHE A 190 -9.09 -0.68 2.02
CA PHE A 190 -7.88 -0.50 2.80
C PHE A 190 -7.39 0.94 2.77
N ASP A 191 -6.83 1.38 3.89
CA ASP A 191 -6.16 2.67 4.02
C ASP A 191 -4.68 2.43 4.33
N ILE A 192 -3.81 3.28 3.79
CA ILE A 192 -2.38 3.29 4.08
C ILE A 192 -2.00 4.69 4.51
N ALA A 193 -1.38 4.81 5.69
CA ALA A 193 -0.83 6.06 6.19
C ALA A 193 0.65 5.90 6.54
N PHE A 194 1.44 6.95 6.33
CA PHE A 194 2.83 7.03 6.76
C PHE A 194 3.01 8.24 7.68
N GLY A 195 3.20 7.98 8.98
CA GLY A 195 3.17 9.05 9.99
C GLY A 195 1.81 9.74 9.99
N ASP A 196 1.82 11.06 9.83
CA ASP A 196 0.60 11.89 9.79
C ASP A 196 0.01 12.02 8.38
N LYS A 197 0.68 11.50 7.34
CA LYS A 197 0.24 11.60 5.94
C LYS A 197 -0.54 10.35 5.52
N THR A 198 -1.81 10.53 5.18
CA THR A 198 -2.61 9.48 4.52
C THR A 198 -2.17 9.36 3.06
N LEU A 199 -1.70 8.18 2.66
CA LEU A 199 -1.25 7.90 1.29
C LEU A 199 -2.39 7.34 0.43
N LEU A 200 -3.17 6.43 0.99
CA LEU A 200 -4.32 5.79 0.34
C LEU A 200 -5.48 5.73 1.33
N GLN A 201 -6.70 6.00 0.87
CA GLN A 201 -7.91 5.94 1.68
C GLN A 201 -9.02 5.24 0.88
N GLY A 202 -9.69 4.26 1.50
CA GLY A 202 -10.79 3.51 0.89
C GLY A 202 -10.39 2.79 -0.40
N ALA A 203 -9.13 2.43 -0.56
CA ALA A 203 -8.63 1.84 -1.79
C ALA A 203 -9.07 0.38 -1.94
N ASN A 204 -9.22 -0.05 -3.20
CA ASN A 204 -9.55 -1.43 -3.56
C ASN A 204 -8.49 -1.96 -4.52
N LEU A 205 -7.90 -3.11 -4.20
CA LEU A 205 -6.88 -3.77 -5.00
C LEU A 205 -7.37 -5.17 -5.40
N THR A 206 -7.47 -5.40 -6.71
CA THR A 206 -7.80 -6.72 -7.27
C THR A 206 -6.73 -7.13 -8.28
N LEU A 207 -6.00 -8.20 -7.96
CA LEU A 207 -4.99 -8.80 -8.82
C LEU A 207 -5.45 -10.19 -9.22
N ALA A 208 -5.74 -10.40 -10.50
CA ALA A 208 -6.09 -11.71 -11.03
C ALA A 208 -4.83 -12.52 -11.34
N CYS A 209 -4.90 -13.83 -11.08
CA CYS A 209 -3.77 -14.72 -11.34
C CYS A 209 -3.39 -14.75 -12.83
N GLY A 210 -2.08 -14.81 -13.11
CA GLY A 210 -1.53 -14.89 -14.48
C GLY A 210 -1.47 -13.56 -15.23
N ARG A 211 -1.85 -12.44 -14.60
CA ARG A 211 -1.76 -11.11 -15.21
C ARG A 211 -0.54 -10.34 -14.71
N ARG A 212 -0.03 -9.45 -15.56
CA ARG A 212 1.05 -8.51 -15.25
C ARG A 212 0.45 -7.13 -15.01
N TYR A 213 0.76 -6.52 -13.87
CA TYR A 213 0.24 -5.23 -13.46
C TYR A 213 1.39 -4.24 -13.32
N GLY A 214 1.20 -3.01 -13.81
CA GLY A 214 2.13 -1.90 -13.62
C GLY A 214 1.51 -0.86 -12.68
N LEU A 215 2.24 -0.46 -11.64
CA LEU A 215 1.81 0.58 -10.71
C LEU A 215 2.44 1.92 -11.11
N VAL A 216 1.66 2.77 -11.77
CA VAL A 216 2.07 4.12 -12.22
C VAL A 216 1.44 5.21 -11.34
N GLY A 217 2.01 6.42 -11.36
CA GLY A 217 1.67 7.51 -10.43
C GLY A 217 2.87 8.38 -10.04
N ARG A 218 2.62 9.52 -9.40
CA ARG A 218 3.66 10.47 -8.97
C ARG A 218 4.59 9.86 -7.92
N ASN A 219 5.83 10.34 -7.86
CA ASN A 219 6.75 9.99 -6.77
C ASN A 219 6.15 10.47 -5.44
N GLY A 220 6.33 9.69 -4.37
CA GLY A 220 5.80 10.05 -3.04
C GLY A 220 4.32 9.71 -2.77
N ILE A 221 3.56 9.18 -3.76
CA ILE A 221 2.16 8.75 -3.55
C ILE A 221 2.03 7.42 -2.76
N GLY A 222 3.15 6.81 -2.39
CA GLY A 222 3.14 5.58 -1.59
C GLY A 222 3.19 4.28 -2.36
N LYS A 223 3.63 4.26 -3.63
CA LYS A 223 3.78 3.02 -4.42
C LYS A 223 4.67 1.98 -3.73
N THR A 224 5.90 2.39 -3.39
CA THR A 224 6.85 1.53 -2.68
C THR A 224 6.30 1.12 -1.32
N THR A 225 5.57 2.02 -0.65
CA THR A 225 4.88 1.72 0.61
C THR A 225 3.82 0.64 0.44
N LEU A 226 2.97 0.71 -0.58
CA LEU A 226 1.96 -0.31 -0.89
C LEU A 226 2.61 -1.67 -1.15
N LEU A 227 3.68 -1.71 -1.97
CA LEU A 227 4.40 -2.95 -2.25
C LEU A 227 5.02 -3.55 -0.99
N ARG A 228 5.61 -2.72 -0.13
CA ARG A 228 6.16 -3.13 1.18
C ARG A 228 5.07 -3.61 2.14
N MET A 229 3.86 -3.05 2.09
CA MET A 229 2.73 -3.52 2.92
C MET A 229 2.16 -4.85 2.48
N LEU A 230 2.14 -5.11 1.17
CA LEU A 230 1.78 -6.42 0.64
C LEU A 230 2.83 -7.47 1.02
N SER A 231 4.12 -7.15 0.92
CA SER A 231 5.20 -8.09 1.19
C SER A 231 5.41 -8.39 2.67
N SER A 232 5.26 -7.39 3.53
CA SER A 232 5.32 -7.56 4.99
C SER A 232 4.09 -8.26 5.58
N GLY A 233 3.04 -8.47 4.77
CA GLY A 233 1.80 -9.11 5.22
C GLY A 233 0.92 -8.22 6.11
N GLN A 234 1.18 -6.90 6.14
CA GLN A 234 0.29 -5.94 6.81
C GLN A 234 -1.06 -5.84 6.11
N LEU A 235 -1.07 -5.93 4.77
CA LEU A 235 -2.29 -6.17 4.00
C LEU A 235 -2.53 -7.68 3.93
N ARG A 236 -3.74 -8.12 4.31
CA ARG A 236 -4.09 -9.55 4.30
C ARG A 236 -4.31 -10.03 2.88
N ILE A 237 -3.53 -11.04 2.51
CA ILE A 237 -3.59 -11.76 1.24
C ILE A 237 -3.85 -13.24 1.56
N PRO A 238 -4.54 -13.99 0.70
CA PRO A 238 -4.77 -15.42 0.93
C PRO A 238 -3.48 -16.20 1.19
N SER A 239 -3.49 -17.07 2.21
CA SER A 239 -2.29 -17.74 2.74
C SER A 239 -1.58 -18.70 1.77
N HIS A 240 -2.26 -19.14 0.72
CA HIS A 240 -1.68 -19.99 -0.33
C HIS A 240 -0.89 -19.21 -1.39
N ILE A 241 -0.91 -17.88 -1.35
CA ILE A 241 -0.20 -17.02 -2.29
C ILE A 241 1.08 -16.52 -1.63
N SER A 242 2.23 -16.84 -2.23
CA SER A 242 3.51 -16.29 -1.82
C SER A 242 3.76 -14.95 -2.50
N VAL A 243 4.18 -13.96 -1.73
CA VAL A 243 4.58 -12.63 -2.22
C VAL A 243 6.07 -12.49 -2.03
N LEU A 244 6.80 -12.23 -3.12
CA LEU A 244 8.23 -11.90 -3.09
C LEU A 244 8.39 -10.43 -3.50
N HIS A 245 9.00 -9.64 -2.62
CA HIS A 245 9.33 -8.25 -2.90
C HIS A 245 10.83 -8.11 -3.11
N VAL A 246 11.21 -7.47 -4.22
CA VAL A 246 12.60 -7.19 -4.56
C VAL A 246 12.84 -5.72 -4.24
N GLU A 247 13.71 -5.45 -3.27
CA GLU A 247 14.13 -4.10 -2.94
C GLU A 247 15.11 -3.58 -4.01
N GLN A 248 15.07 -2.27 -4.28
CA GLN A 248 15.81 -1.67 -5.39
C GLN A 248 17.33 -1.63 -5.17
N GLU A 249 17.82 -1.83 -3.95
CA GLU A 249 19.25 -1.81 -3.63
C GLU A 249 19.57 -2.86 -2.57
N VAL A 250 20.49 -3.78 -2.88
CA VAL A 250 21.06 -4.73 -1.93
C VAL A 250 22.49 -4.29 -1.66
N VAL A 251 22.83 -4.05 -0.40
CA VAL A 251 24.22 -3.85 0.01
C VAL A 251 24.95 -5.17 -0.25
N GLY A 252 25.95 -5.14 -1.13
CA GLY A 252 26.66 -6.33 -1.55
C GLY A 252 27.43 -7.00 -0.42
N ASP A 253 27.26 -8.32 -0.28
CA ASP A 253 27.91 -9.14 0.74
C ASP A 253 29.04 -10.00 0.14
N ASP A 254 29.84 -10.64 0.99
CA ASP A 254 30.91 -11.55 0.53
C ASP A 254 30.38 -12.85 -0.12
N THR A 255 29.06 -13.01 -0.24
CA THR A 255 28.40 -14.11 -0.94
C THR A 255 28.53 -13.95 -2.45
N THR A 256 28.69 -15.06 -3.18
CA THR A 256 28.72 -15.02 -4.64
C THR A 256 27.34 -14.69 -5.19
N ALA A 257 27.27 -14.08 -6.39
CA ALA A 257 25.99 -13.79 -7.02
C ALA A 257 25.14 -15.07 -7.20
N LEU A 258 25.77 -16.20 -7.54
CA LEU A 258 25.11 -17.49 -7.66
C LEU A 258 24.57 -17.99 -6.32
N ASP A 259 25.38 -17.94 -5.25
CA ASP A 259 24.96 -18.39 -3.92
C ASP A 259 23.87 -17.50 -3.32
N SER A 260 23.90 -16.19 -3.61
CA SER A 260 22.85 -15.25 -3.20
C SER A 260 21.50 -15.65 -3.79
N VAL A 261 21.41 -15.96 -5.09
CA VAL A 261 20.17 -16.45 -5.71
C VAL A 261 19.75 -17.81 -5.15
N LEU A 262 20.70 -18.72 -4.92
CA LEU A 262 20.38 -20.02 -4.32
C LEU A 262 19.88 -19.90 -2.87
N SER A 263 20.28 -18.85 -2.17
CA SER A 263 19.86 -18.61 -0.79
C SER A 263 18.43 -18.10 -0.66
N CYS A 264 17.88 -17.48 -1.72
CA CYS A 264 16.47 -17.06 -1.74
C CYS A 264 15.49 -18.24 -1.67
N ASP A 265 15.91 -19.46 -2.04
CA ASP A 265 15.08 -20.65 -1.88
C ASP A 265 15.17 -21.18 -0.44
N GLU A 266 14.42 -20.55 0.46
CA GLU A 266 14.36 -20.92 1.88
C GLU A 266 13.98 -22.37 2.09
N ARG A 267 13.09 -22.92 1.24
CA ARG A 267 12.63 -24.30 1.38
C ARG A 267 13.76 -25.28 1.10
N ARG A 268 14.49 -25.09 0.00
CA ARG A 268 15.68 -25.88 -0.32
C ARG A 268 16.75 -25.75 0.75
N GLN A 269 17.03 -24.54 1.23
CA GLN A 269 18.03 -24.32 2.28
C GLN A 269 17.67 -25.06 3.58
N ARG A 270 16.41 -24.98 4.02
CA ARG A 270 15.94 -25.70 5.21
C ARG A 270 16.14 -27.20 5.07
N LEU A 271 15.75 -27.78 3.93
CA LEU A 271 15.90 -29.22 3.69
C LEU A 271 17.38 -29.66 3.63
N LEU A 272 18.26 -28.87 3.01
CA LEU A 272 19.70 -29.16 2.98
C LEU A 272 20.34 -29.06 4.37
N ASN A 273 19.90 -28.13 5.21
CA ASN A 273 20.36 -28.03 6.59
C ASN A 273 19.85 -29.21 7.43
N GLU A 274 18.58 -29.56 7.27
CA GLU A 274 17.97 -30.73 7.93
C GLU A 274 18.67 -32.04 7.51
N GLU A 275 18.99 -32.21 6.22
CA GLU A 275 19.77 -33.34 5.71
C GLU A 275 21.12 -33.45 6.41
N LYS A 276 21.90 -32.36 6.48
CA LYS A 276 23.21 -32.34 7.15
C LYS A 276 23.12 -32.71 8.62
N GLU A 277 22.13 -32.16 9.34
CA GLU A 277 21.91 -32.47 10.75
C GLU A 277 21.51 -33.93 10.96
N LEU A 278 20.59 -34.46 10.15
CA LEU A 278 20.13 -35.83 10.25
C LEU A 278 21.25 -36.80 9.91
N THR A 279 22.05 -36.51 8.89
CA THR A 279 23.19 -37.34 8.49
C THR A 279 24.24 -37.42 9.60
N ALA A 280 24.52 -36.30 10.27
CA ALA A 280 25.41 -36.28 11.43
C ALA A 280 24.84 -37.09 12.61
N LYS A 281 23.53 -36.95 12.91
CA LYS A 281 22.86 -37.68 14.00
C LYS A 281 22.79 -39.19 13.74
N VAL A 282 22.54 -39.61 12.49
CA VAL A 282 22.53 -41.01 12.07
C VAL A 282 23.92 -41.64 12.20
N ALA A 283 24.98 -40.89 11.93
CA ALA A 283 26.35 -41.36 12.09
C ALA A 283 26.72 -41.59 13.57
N GLU A 284 26.14 -40.83 14.51
CA GLU A 284 26.35 -41.01 15.96
C GLU A 284 25.44 -42.07 16.58
N LYS A 285 24.19 -42.16 16.12
CA LYS A 285 23.16 -43.09 16.61
C LYS A 285 22.35 -43.63 15.44
N ASP A 286 22.42 -44.94 15.24
CA ASP A 286 21.62 -45.63 14.24
C ASP A 286 20.18 -45.86 14.73
N ASP A 287 19.42 -44.75 14.78
CA ASP A 287 18.01 -44.74 15.17
C ASP A 287 17.11 -44.90 13.92
N PRO A 288 16.20 -45.90 13.87
CA PRO A 288 15.38 -46.17 12.69
C PRO A 288 14.45 -45.00 12.32
N ALA A 289 14.02 -44.20 13.30
CA ALA A 289 13.20 -43.02 13.07
C ALA A 289 13.95 -41.88 12.38
N LEU A 290 15.26 -41.73 12.66
CA LEU A 290 16.11 -40.72 11.99
C LEU A 290 16.35 -41.11 10.54
N ASN A 291 16.59 -42.40 10.28
CA ASN A 291 16.74 -42.94 8.93
C ASN A 291 15.45 -42.76 8.10
N GLU A 292 14.28 -42.97 8.69
CA GLU A 292 13.00 -42.71 8.03
C GLU A 292 12.85 -41.22 7.67
N ARG A 293 13.13 -40.31 8.61
CA ARG A 293 13.05 -38.87 8.35
C ARG A 293 14.04 -38.42 7.27
N LEU A 294 15.27 -38.93 7.31
CA LEU A 294 16.30 -38.64 6.30
C LEU A 294 15.88 -39.14 4.91
N SER A 295 15.24 -40.30 4.81
CA SER A 295 14.66 -40.78 3.55
C SER A 295 13.55 -39.88 3.00
N GLN A 296 12.70 -39.33 3.88
CA GLN A 296 11.67 -38.37 3.50
C GLN A 296 12.28 -37.05 2.99
N VAL A 297 13.30 -36.54 3.68
CA VAL A 297 14.03 -35.33 3.25
C VAL A 297 14.67 -35.52 1.88
N TYR A 298 15.27 -36.69 1.61
CA TYR A 298 15.80 -37.00 0.28
C TYR A 298 14.70 -37.04 -0.79
N ALA A 299 13.54 -37.63 -0.50
CA ALA A 299 12.41 -37.63 -1.42
C ALA A 299 11.89 -36.20 -1.68
N GLU A 300 11.84 -35.34 -0.66
CA GLU A 300 11.45 -33.94 -0.80
C GLU A 300 12.47 -33.13 -1.61
N LEU A 301 13.78 -33.33 -1.40
CA LEU A 301 14.84 -32.68 -2.17
C LEU A 301 14.81 -33.08 -3.65
N GLN A 302 14.55 -34.37 -3.93
CA GLN A 302 14.33 -34.86 -5.29
C GLN A 302 13.08 -34.24 -5.93
N HIS A 303 11.97 -34.16 -5.19
CA HIS A 303 10.74 -33.57 -5.69
C HIS A 303 10.89 -32.07 -6.05
N ILE A 304 11.76 -31.34 -5.35
CA ILE A 304 12.02 -29.92 -5.60
C ILE A 304 13.08 -29.72 -6.71
N ASP A 305 13.65 -30.81 -7.24
CA ASP A 305 14.77 -30.76 -8.20
C ASP A 305 15.92 -29.90 -7.66
N ALA A 306 16.32 -30.15 -6.40
CA ALA A 306 17.33 -29.35 -5.70
C ALA A 306 18.69 -29.35 -6.42
N ASP A 307 19.04 -30.43 -7.11
CA ASP A 307 20.29 -30.56 -7.89
C ASP A 307 20.29 -29.70 -9.15
N LYS A 308 19.11 -29.41 -9.72
CA LYS A 308 18.97 -28.54 -10.89
C LYS A 308 18.93 -27.05 -10.52
N ALA A 309 18.83 -26.73 -9.23
CA ALA A 309 18.73 -25.34 -8.76
C ALA A 309 19.94 -24.46 -9.18
N PRO A 310 21.21 -24.91 -9.11
CA PRO A 310 22.36 -24.10 -9.55
C PRO A 310 22.31 -23.75 -11.05
N ALA A 311 21.91 -24.72 -11.88
CA ALA A 311 21.76 -24.49 -13.32
C ALA A 311 20.63 -23.49 -13.61
N ARG A 312 19.49 -23.61 -12.91
CA ARG A 312 18.39 -22.64 -12.99
C ARG A 312 18.82 -21.24 -12.56
N ALA A 313 19.53 -21.12 -11.44
CA ALA A 313 20.06 -19.84 -10.95
C ALA A 313 21.03 -19.20 -11.96
N SER A 314 21.91 -20.00 -12.57
CA SER A 314 22.84 -19.53 -13.61
C SER A 314 22.11 -19.00 -14.85
N VAL A 315 21.04 -19.65 -15.29
CA VAL A 315 20.21 -19.19 -16.42
C VAL A 315 19.50 -17.87 -16.09
N ILE A 316 18.97 -17.72 -14.88
CA ILE A 316 18.34 -16.46 -14.42
C ILE A 316 19.37 -15.33 -14.42
N LEU A 317 20.54 -15.56 -13.82
CA LEU A 317 21.63 -14.58 -13.78
C LEU A 317 22.15 -14.23 -15.17
N ALA A 318 22.28 -15.20 -16.07
CA ALA A 318 22.64 -14.95 -17.46
C ALA A 318 21.60 -14.08 -18.18
N GLY A 319 20.31 -14.31 -17.93
CA GLY A 319 19.21 -13.48 -18.43
C GLY A 319 19.22 -12.04 -17.91
N LEU A 320 19.81 -11.81 -16.73
CA LEU A 320 20.03 -10.49 -16.13
C LEU A 320 21.36 -9.83 -16.57
N GLY A 321 22.15 -10.48 -17.43
CA GLY A 321 23.41 -9.95 -17.95
C GLY A 321 24.68 -10.38 -17.19
N PHE A 322 24.59 -11.30 -16.24
CA PHE A 322 25.77 -11.80 -15.51
C PHE A 322 26.48 -12.91 -16.31
N SER A 323 27.71 -12.64 -16.74
CA SER A 323 28.58 -13.66 -17.34
C SER A 323 28.96 -14.77 -16.34
N PRO A 324 29.34 -15.98 -16.79
CA PRO A 324 29.73 -17.08 -15.89
C PRO A 324 30.83 -16.69 -14.89
N ALA A 325 31.77 -15.84 -15.31
CA ALA A 325 32.81 -15.32 -14.43
C ALA A 325 32.25 -14.35 -13.37
N MET A 326 31.27 -13.51 -13.74
CA MET A 326 30.61 -12.59 -12.80
C MET A 326 29.70 -13.31 -11.80
N GLN A 327 29.09 -14.43 -12.20
CA GLN A 327 28.24 -15.22 -11.30
C GLN A 327 29.01 -15.78 -10.09
N GLN A 328 30.30 -16.05 -10.26
CA GLN A 328 31.20 -16.54 -9.21
C GLN A 328 31.90 -15.41 -8.43
N LYS A 329 31.73 -14.14 -8.83
CA LYS A 329 32.26 -13.01 -8.08
C LYS A 329 31.41 -12.76 -6.84
N LYS A 330 32.08 -12.28 -5.79
CA LYS A 330 31.43 -11.80 -4.57
C LYS A 330 30.58 -10.57 -4.90
N THR A 331 29.43 -10.44 -4.23
CA THR A 331 28.51 -9.32 -4.45
C THR A 331 28.96 -8.04 -3.77
N ARG A 332 29.90 -8.13 -2.81
CA ARG A 332 30.58 -6.98 -2.23
C ARG A 332 31.31 -6.20 -3.33
N PRO A 333 31.14 -4.87 -3.41
CA PRO A 333 31.97 -4.06 -4.26
C PRO A 333 33.43 -4.20 -3.81
N ASP A 334 34.29 -4.73 -4.67
CA ASP A 334 35.73 -4.74 -4.45
C ASP A 334 36.19 -3.29 -4.27
N LEU A 335 36.48 -2.91 -3.03
CA LEU A 335 37.17 -1.67 -2.64
C LEU A 335 36.43 -0.36 -2.98
N LEU A 336 35.66 0.13 -2.00
CA LEU A 336 35.43 1.57 -1.80
C LEU A 336 36.79 2.26 -1.55
N LEU A 337 37.45 2.64 -2.64
CA LEU A 337 38.44 3.71 -2.69
C LEU A 337 37.89 4.80 -3.61
N LEU A 338 36.71 5.31 -3.26
CA LEU A 338 36.29 6.65 -3.65
C LEU A 338 36.50 7.55 -2.43
N ASP A 339 37.77 7.70 -2.07
CA ASP A 339 38.21 8.88 -1.34
C ASP A 339 37.83 10.08 -2.20
N GLY A 340 37.11 11.03 -1.61
CA GLY A 340 36.58 12.22 -2.27
C GLY A 340 37.67 13.11 -2.85
N LYS A 341 38.19 12.74 -4.02
CA LYS A 341 38.85 13.66 -4.95
C LYS A 341 37.90 13.95 -6.09
N LEU A 342 37.14 15.03 -5.89
CA LEU A 342 36.82 15.99 -6.94
C LEU A 342 38.05 16.14 -7.87
N PRO A 343 37.95 15.87 -9.18
CA PRO A 343 38.74 16.60 -10.14
C PRO A 343 38.10 17.98 -10.29
N GLN A 344 38.69 18.97 -9.62
CA GLN A 344 38.67 20.33 -10.14
C GLN A 344 39.37 20.35 -11.50
N MET A 345 38.89 21.25 -12.36
CA MET A 345 39.48 21.72 -13.63
C MET A 345 39.23 20.79 -14.82
N LEU A 346 38.60 21.23 -15.92
CA LEU A 346 38.57 22.55 -16.58
C LEU A 346 37.18 22.86 -17.13
#